data_AF-A0A7Y5QHA9-F1
#
_entry.id   AF-A0A7Y5QHA9-F1
#
_cell.length_a   1.000
_cell.length_b   1.000
_cell.length_c   1.000
_cell.angle_alpha   90.00
_cell.angle_beta   90.00
_cell.angle_gamma   90.00
#
_symmetry.space_group_name_H-M   'P 1'
#
loop_
_entity.id
_entity.type
_entity.pdbx_description
1 polymer ?
#
loop_
_entity_poly.entity_id
_entity_poly.type
_entity_poly.pdbx_seq_one_letter_code
_entity_poly.pdbx_strand_id
1 'polypeptide(L)'
;MVEVQPTCFERLLEIISALLLLFTGATSGPMQQSTPAMQMTRYTLQPVVSEYSAADLEAAAEVIGARLSALGYSGAQTEVLAEGVVVRLPPDYEPSEVYPVLTMRGGVEFVDAAGGEAVIGSADILSAKAQSDTFGGWAVLITLTPAGGEAMMRYTRDHIGDVLAVRVDDQVIAEPVINSAIGAEVMISGDFDESRARELAARIGFGALPFDFVIVSSEVEEIAGQR
;
A
#
# COMPACT_ATOMS: atom_id res chain seq x y z
N MET A 1 15.25 80.43 46.11
CA MET A 1 14.45 81.30 45.22
C MET A 1 15.38 82.32 44.60
N VAL A 2 15.17 82.60 43.31
CA VAL A 2 16.00 83.34 42.35
C VAL A 2 17.05 82.49 41.61
N GLU A 3 16.76 82.39 40.32
CA GLU A 3 17.44 81.77 39.20
C GLU A 3 18.61 82.66 38.73
N VAL A 4 19.76 82.06 38.43
CA VAL A 4 20.91 82.75 37.81
C VAL A 4 21.55 81.80 36.80
N GLN A 5 21.37 82.12 35.52
CA GLN A 5 22.12 81.56 34.39
C GLN A 5 23.54 82.15 34.36
N PRO A 6 24.52 81.44 33.80
CA PRO A 6 25.51 82.10 32.95
C PRO A 6 25.60 81.37 31.60
N THR A 7 25.14 82.01 30.52
CA THR A 7 25.88 82.95 29.64
C THR A 7 26.76 82.25 28.62
N CYS A 8 26.55 82.68 27.37
CA CYS A 8 27.56 82.85 26.33
C CYS A 8 28.18 81.53 25.80
N PHE A 9 28.38 81.32 24.52
CA PHE A 9 28.89 82.28 23.56
C PHE A 9 28.82 81.62 22.18
N GLU A 10 28.59 82.44 21.17
CA GLU A 10 28.61 82.13 19.75
C GLU A 10 29.90 81.44 19.29
N ARG A 11 29.80 80.66 18.19
CA ARG A 11 30.55 80.78 16.92
C ARG A 11 30.62 79.41 16.21
N LEU A 12 30.05 79.24 15.00
CA LEU A 12 30.47 79.74 13.68
C LEU A 12 31.50 78.80 12.99
N LEU A 13 31.09 78.22 11.85
CA LEU A 13 31.92 77.75 10.69
C LEU A 13 32.91 76.56 10.99
N GLU A 14 33.22 75.55 10.17
CA GLU A 14 33.28 75.30 8.71
C GLU A 14 33.18 73.77 8.46
N ILE A 15 32.50 73.29 7.40
CA ILE A 15 33.05 72.80 6.11
C ILE A 15 34.12 71.68 6.25
N ILE A 16 33.84 70.47 5.73
CA ILE A 16 34.64 69.76 4.70
C ILE A 16 33.99 68.40 4.36
N SER A 17 33.83 68.21 3.06
CA SER A 17 33.30 67.06 2.33
C SER A 17 34.33 65.91 2.28
N ALA A 18 33.91 64.67 2.54
CA ALA A 18 34.59 63.45 2.05
C ALA A 18 33.70 62.19 2.20
N LEU A 19 32.98 61.86 1.13
CA LEU A 19 33.01 60.57 0.44
C LEU A 19 33.33 59.30 1.27
N LEU A 20 32.33 58.45 1.59
CA LEU A 20 32.46 56.98 1.52
C LEU A 20 31.12 56.22 1.64
N LEU A 21 30.70 55.62 0.52
CA LEU A 21 29.91 54.39 0.34
C LEU A 21 28.58 54.20 1.12
N LEU A 22 27.48 54.34 0.38
CA LEU A 22 26.21 53.68 0.65
C LEU A 22 26.42 52.15 0.63
N PHE A 23 26.58 51.53 1.79
CA PHE A 23 26.21 50.13 1.94
C PHE A 23 24.68 50.06 1.93
N THR A 24 24.13 49.76 0.76
CA THR A 24 22.83 49.12 0.65
C THR A 24 22.92 47.76 1.33
N GLY A 25 22.66 47.74 2.63
CA GLY A 25 22.35 46.51 3.34
C GLY A 25 21.00 46.01 2.82
N ALA A 26 21.03 45.21 1.76
CA ALA A 26 19.94 44.31 1.43
C ALA A 26 19.82 43.35 2.62
N THR A 27 18.88 43.63 3.52
CA THR A 27 18.39 42.65 4.48
C THR A 27 17.64 41.59 3.67
N SER A 28 18.38 40.58 3.19
CA SER A 28 17.79 39.31 2.83
C SER A 28 17.15 38.76 4.11
N GLY A 29 15.85 38.99 4.26
CA GLY A 29 15.05 38.26 5.25
C GLY A 29 15.29 36.77 5.05
N PRO A 30 15.22 35.95 6.11
CA PRO A 30 15.42 34.52 5.97
C PRO A 30 14.50 34.03 4.85
N MET A 31 15.09 33.45 3.81
CA MET A 31 14.36 32.75 2.77
C MET A 31 13.43 31.78 3.50
N GLN A 32 12.14 32.09 3.49
CA GLN A 32 11.12 31.16 3.90
C GLN A 32 11.12 30.09 2.81
N GLN A 33 12.03 29.12 2.94
CA GLN A 33 12.02 27.92 2.14
C GLN A 33 10.68 27.25 2.47
N SER A 34 9.71 27.48 1.59
CA SER A 34 8.48 26.71 1.54
C SER A 34 8.89 25.25 1.45
N THR A 35 8.74 24.50 2.54
CA THR A 35 8.78 23.05 2.48
C THR A 35 7.78 22.66 1.39
N PRO A 36 8.20 21.93 0.33
CA PRO A 36 7.24 21.48 -0.67
C PRO A 36 6.17 20.67 0.08
N ALA A 37 4.91 21.07 -0.04
CA ALA A 37 3.82 20.25 0.43
C ALA A 37 3.96 18.88 -0.25
N MET A 38 4.09 17.81 0.53
CA MET A 38 4.00 16.47 -0.04
C MET A 38 2.52 16.27 -0.38
N GLN A 39 2.19 16.45 -1.65
CA GLN A 39 0.88 16.09 -2.17
C GLN A 39 0.69 14.59 -1.99
N MET A 40 -0.51 14.17 -1.65
CA MET A 40 -0.92 12.77 -1.60
C MET A 40 -2.31 12.63 -2.22
N THR A 41 -2.57 11.55 -2.92
CA THR A 41 -3.91 11.18 -3.38
C THR A 41 -4.59 10.36 -2.30
N ARG A 42 -5.72 10.86 -1.80
CA ARG A 42 -6.61 10.18 -0.85
C ARG A 42 -7.66 9.38 -1.59
N TYR A 43 -7.69 8.08 -1.35
CA TYR A 43 -8.72 7.15 -1.82
C TYR A 43 -9.62 6.76 -0.64
N THR A 44 -10.93 6.90 -0.79
CA THR A 44 -11.91 6.47 0.21
C THR A 44 -12.57 5.18 -0.25
N LEU A 45 -12.43 4.12 0.53
CA LEU A 45 -13.00 2.80 0.26
C LEU A 45 -14.16 2.53 1.21
N GLN A 46 -15.31 2.13 0.65
CA GLN A 46 -16.48 1.72 1.43
C GLN A 46 -16.79 0.23 1.26
N PRO A 47 -17.09 -0.49 2.35
CA PRO A 47 -17.52 -1.89 2.29
C PRO A 47 -18.81 -2.07 1.49
N VAL A 48 -18.89 -3.11 0.67
CA VAL A 48 -20.11 -3.52 -0.05
C VAL A 48 -20.91 -4.53 0.80
N VAL A 49 -21.16 -4.18 2.06
CA VAL A 49 -21.95 -4.97 3.00
C VAL A 49 -22.76 -4.03 3.90
N SER A 50 -23.90 -4.50 4.40
CA SER A 50 -24.78 -3.68 5.25
C SER A 50 -24.25 -3.50 6.67
N GLU A 51 -23.42 -4.43 7.14
CA GLU A 51 -22.90 -4.46 8.50
C GLU A 51 -21.44 -4.90 8.48
N TYR A 52 -20.61 -4.24 9.28
CA TYR A 52 -19.20 -4.53 9.49
C TYR A 52 -18.79 -4.01 10.87
N SER A 53 -17.75 -4.59 11.47
CA SER A 53 -17.16 -4.13 12.71
C SER A 53 -15.91 -3.29 12.46
N ALA A 54 -15.49 -2.53 13.47
CA ALA A 54 -14.20 -1.82 13.43
C ALA A 54 -13.03 -2.80 13.23
N ALA A 55 -13.11 -3.99 13.84
CA ALA A 55 -12.10 -5.04 13.68
C ALA A 55 -12.00 -5.53 12.22
N ASP A 56 -13.13 -5.62 11.50
CA ASP A 56 -13.12 -6.02 10.09
C ASP A 56 -12.48 -4.94 9.21
N LEU A 57 -12.73 -3.66 9.50
CA LEU A 57 -12.08 -2.55 8.80
C LEU A 57 -10.58 -2.47 9.09
N GLU A 58 -10.17 -2.72 10.33
CA GLU A 58 -8.76 -2.80 10.72
C GLU A 58 -8.04 -3.93 9.99
N ALA A 59 -8.65 -5.13 9.97
CA ALA A 59 -8.12 -6.27 9.22
C ALA A 59 -8.01 -5.95 7.71
N ALA A 60 -9.03 -5.32 7.14
CA ALA A 60 -9.00 -4.91 5.73
C ALA A 60 -7.89 -3.87 5.46
N ALA A 61 -7.73 -2.86 6.32
CA ALA A 61 -6.70 -1.84 6.18
C ALA A 61 -5.28 -2.41 6.28
N GLU A 62 -5.08 -3.42 7.12
CA GLU A 62 -3.82 -4.17 7.22
C GLU A 62 -3.51 -4.91 5.92
N VAL A 63 -4.48 -5.67 5.39
CA VAL A 63 -4.32 -6.42 4.14
C VAL A 63 -4.04 -5.49 2.96
N ILE A 64 -4.80 -4.39 2.83
CA ILE A 64 -4.60 -3.39 1.77
C ILE A 64 -3.21 -2.76 1.88
N GLY A 65 -2.80 -2.33 3.06
CA GLY A 65 -1.47 -1.75 3.29
C GLY A 65 -0.34 -2.71 2.95
N ALA A 66 -0.46 -3.98 3.37
CA ALA A 66 0.53 -5.01 3.09
C ALA A 66 0.68 -5.30 1.59
N ARG A 67 -0.44 -5.36 0.86
CA ARG A 67 -0.43 -5.54 -0.61
C ARG A 67 0.20 -4.37 -1.35
N LEU A 68 -0.16 -3.14 -0.98
CA LEU A 68 0.45 -1.94 -1.54
C LEU A 68 1.98 -1.98 -1.35
N SER A 69 2.44 -2.29 -0.14
CA SER A 69 3.86 -2.43 0.16
C SER A 69 4.53 -3.53 -0.68
N ALA A 70 3.93 -4.71 -0.77
CA ALA A 70 4.48 -5.85 -1.52
C ALA A 70 4.55 -5.60 -3.04
N LEU A 71 3.63 -4.80 -3.57
CA LEU A 71 3.60 -4.42 -4.98
C LEU A 71 4.45 -3.19 -5.30
N GLY A 72 5.08 -2.57 -4.30
CA GLY A 72 6.02 -1.46 -4.48
C GLY A 72 5.39 -0.06 -4.39
N TYR A 73 4.14 0.05 -3.95
CA TYR A 73 3.47 1.32 -3.66
C TYR A 73 4.05 1.91 -2.36
N SER A 74 5.16 2.61 -2.51
CA SER A 74 5.93 3.20 -1.42
C SER A 74 5.22 4.45 -0.89
N GLY A 75 5.33 4.70 0.42
CA GLY A 75 4.67 5.85 1.04
C GLY A 75 3.15 5.72 1.20
N ALA A 76 2.58 4.54 0.88
CA ALA A 76 1.19 4.22 1.18
C ALA A 76 0.91 4.32 2.68
N GLN A 77 -0.19 4.98 3.04
CA GLN A 77 -0.69 5.06 4.41
C GLN A 77 -2.14 4.62 4.42
N THR A 78 -2.50 3.73 5.35
CA THR A 78 -3.87 3.28 5.56
C THR A 78 -4.41 3.83 6.87
N GLU A 79 -5.66 4.27 6.86
CA GLU A 79 -6.35 4.84 8.02
C GLU A 79 -7.79 4.31 8.04
N VAL A 80 -8.23 3.84 9.21
CA VAL A 80 -9.62 3.36 9.39
C VAL A 80 -10.50 4.52 9.85
N LEU A 81 -11.63 4.71 9.16
CA LEU A 81 -12.68 5.65 9.54
C LEU A 81 -13.97 4.90 9.87
N ALA A 82 -14.97 5.61 10.41
CA ALA A 82 -16.27 5.01 10.73
C ALA A 82 -16.97 4.43 9.50
N GLU A 83 -16.87 5.11 8.35
CA GLU A 83 -17.53 4.72 7.10
C GLU A 83 -16.69 3.84 6.16
N GLY A 84 -15.45 3.45 6.53
CA GLY A 84 -14.60 2.63 5.68
C GLY A 84 -13.10 2.78 5.90
N VAL A 85 -12.32 2.51 4.85
CA VAL A 85 -10.85 2.59 4.87
C VAL A 85 -10.39 3.72 3.96
N VAL A 86 -9.47 4.54 4.45
CA VAL A 86 -8.80 5.58 3.67
C VAL A 86 -7.39 5.12 3.34
N VAL A 87 -7.01 5.29 2.08
CA VAL A 87 -5.66 5.03 1.60
C VAL A 87 -5.08 6.30 1.04
N ARG A 88 -3.91 6.72 1.53
CA ARG A 88 -3.16 7.86 1.03
C ARG A 88 -1.92 7.37 0.31
N LEU A 89 -1.75 7.78 -0.94
CA LEU A 89 -0.62 7.40 -1.78
C LEU A 89 0.05 8.64 -2.34
N PRO A 90 1.36 8.60 -2.61
CA PRO A 90 2.02 9.60 -3.44
C PRO A 90 1.29 9.81 -4.79
N PRO A 91 1.32 11.04 -5.36
CA PRO A 91 0.51 11.41 -6.52
C PRO A 91 1.07 10.88 -7.85
N ASP A 92 2.25 10.27 -7.84
CA ASP A 92 2.90 9.63 -8.99
C ASP A 92 2.28 8.27 -9.37
N TYR A 93 1.41 7.72 -8.52
CA TYR A 93 0.68 6.49 -8.83
C TYR A 93 -0.61 6.79 -9.61
N GLU A 94 -0.72 6.20 -10.80
CA GLU A 94 -1.88 6.37 -11.67
C GLU A 94 -3.12 5.64 -11.11
N PRO A 95 -4.31 6.28 -11.07
CA PRO A 95 -5.51 5.66 -10.52
C PRO A 95 -5.88 4.31 -11.15
N SER A 96 -5.62 4.11 -12.44
CA SER A 96 -5.89 2.84 -13.13
C SER A 96 -5.03 1.68 -12.63
N GLU A 97 -3.86 1.97 -12.07
CA GLU A 97 -2.95 0.96 -11.49
C GLU A 97 -3.31 0.71 -10.01
N VAL A 98 -3.74 1.76 -9.31
CA VAL A 98 -4.11 1.71 -7.88
C VAL A 98 -5.43 0.99 -7.67
N TYR A 99 -6.47 1.30 -8.45
CA TYR A 99 -7.83 0.79 -8.20
C TYR A 99 -7.91 -0.74 -8.11
N PRO A 100 -7.32 -1.51 -9.04
CA PRO A 100 -7.36 -2.97 -8.97
C PRO A 100 -6.71 -3.53 -7.70
N VAL A 101 -5.66 -2.87 -7.19
CA VAL A 101 -4.95 -3.30 -5.98
C VAL A 101 -5.81 -3.07 -4.75
N LEU A 102 -6.49 -1.93 -4.67
CA LEU A 102 -7.32 -1.58 -3.51
C LEU A 102 -8.63 -2.38 -3.44
N THR A 103 -9.17 -2.82 -4.57
CA THR A 103 -10.42 -3.61 -4.64
C THR A 103 -10.18 -5.12 -4.77
N MET A 104 -8.93 -5.56 -4.75
CA MET A 104 -8.57 -6.97 -4.82
C MET A 104 -9.10 -7.73 -3.59
N ARG A 105 -9.86 -8.80 -3.74
CA ARG A 105 -10.30 -9.59 -2.57
C ARG A 105 -9.22 -10.53 -2.10
N GLY A 106 -8.64 -11.34 -2.99
CA GLY A 106 -7.65 -12.35 -2.65
C GLY A 106 -8.20 -13.61 -1.97
N GLY A 107 -9.46 -13.94 -2.25
CA GLY A 107 -10.04 -15.23 -1.93
C GLY A 107 -9.39 -16.31 -2.79
N VAL A 108 -8.92 -17.39 -2.17
CA VAL A 108 -8.27 -18.52 -2.82
C VAL A 108 -8.93 -19.78 -2.33
N GLU A 109 -9.29 -20.65 -3.26
CA GLU A 109 -9.89 -21.94 -2.98
C GLU A 109 -9.23 -23.01 -3.84
N PHE A 110 -8.86 -24.12 -3.22
CA PHE A 110 -8.48 -25.34 -3.93
C PHE A 110 -9.70 -26.23 -3.95
N VAL A 111 -10.30 -26.42 -5.11
CA VAL A 111 -11.55 -27.16 -5.29
C VAL A 111 -11.31 -28.44 -6.07
N ASP A 112 -12.11 -29.46 -5.77
CA ASP A 112 -12.10 -30.71 -6.52
C ASP A 112 -12.60 -30.52 -7.97
N ALA A 113 -12.40 -31.54 -8.81
CA ALA A 113 -12.85 -31.54 -10.21
C ALA A 113 -14.38 -31.41 -10.36
N ALA A 114 -15.15 -31.70 -9.31
CA ALA A 114 -16.60 -31.54 -9.31
C ALA A 114 -17.03 -30.09 -9.03
N GLY A 115 -16.08 -29.21 -8.67
CA GLY A 115 -16.36 -27.83 -8.24
C GLY A 115 -17.13 -27.78 -6.93
N GLY A 116 -16.93 -28.80 -6.08
CA GLY A 116 -17.61 -28.97 -4.80
C GLY A 116 -17.02 -28.11 -3.68
N GLU A 117 -16.95 -28.67 -2.48
CA GLU A 117 -16.40 -27.99 -1.30
C GLU A 117 -14.89 -27.76 -1.46
N ALA A 118 -14.41 -26.59 -1.00
CA ALA A 118 -12.98 -26.28 -1.02
C ALA A 118 -12.21 -27.23 -0.09
N VAL A 119 -11.15 -27.84 -0.60
CA VAL A 119 -10.21 -28.70 0.15
C VAL A 119 -9.43 -27.86 1.15
N ILE A 120 -8.94 -26.70 0.71
CA ILE A 120 -8.27 -25.67 1.51
C ILE A 120 -8.63 -24.29 0.94
N GLY A 121 -8.58 -23.26 1.78
CA GLY A 121 -8.88 -21.88 1.41
C GLY A 121 -7.80 -20.86 1.81
N SER A 122 -8.08 -19.57 1.64
CA SER A 122 -7.14 -18.49 2.01
C SER A 122 -6.66 -18.55 3.47
N ALA A 123 -7.50 -19.02 4.39
CA ALA A 123 -7.13 -19.17 5.82
C ALA A 123 -6.08 -20.26 6.07
N ASP A 124 -5.94 -21.20 5.13
CA ASP A 124 -4.96 -22.29 5.18
C ASP A 124 -3.61 -21.87 4.57
N ILE A 125 -3.49 -20.65 4.06
CA ILE A 125 -2.29 -20.12 3.43
C ILE A 125 -1.47 -19.35 4.46
N LEU A 126 -0.21 -19.75 4.62
CA LEU A 126 0.75 -19.06 5.47
C LEU A 126 1.47 -17.93 4.72
N SER A 127 1.86 -18.17 3.47
CA SER A 127 2.47 -17.14 2.62
C SER A 127 2.42 -17.54 1.14
N ALA A 128 2.57 -16.56 0.25
CA ALA A 128 2.80 -16.80 -1.17
C ALA A 128 3.92 -15.90 -1.70
N LYS A 129 4.76 -16.44 -2.58
CA LYS A 129 5.93 -15.74 -3.16
C LYS A 129 6.07 -16.05 -4.64
N ALA A 130 6.33 -15.01 -5.42
CA ALA A 130 6.77 -15.17 -6.81
C ALA A 130 8.22 -15.67 -6.84
N GLN A 131 8.50 -16.65 -7.70
CA GLN A 131 9.83 -17.19 -7.93
C GLN A 131 10.04 -17.48 -9.41
N SER A 132 11.27 -17.32 -9.88
CA SER A 132 11.66 -17.79 -11.20
C SER A 132 11.66 -19.33 -11.21
N ASP A 133 11.09 -19.94 -12.23
CA ASP A 133 11.17 -21.38 -12.43
C ASP A 133 12.49 -21.79 -13.11
N THR A 134 12.70 -23.10 -13.26
CA THR A 134 13.92 -23.67 -13.86
C THR A 134 14.01 -23.47 -15.38
N PHE A 135 12.91 -23.08 -16.03
CA PHE A 135 12.79 -22.91 -17.47
C PHE A 135 12.85 -21.43 -17.89
N GLY A 136 13.09 -20.51 -16.94
CA GLY A 136 13.15 -19.07 -17.18
C GLY A 136 11.78 -18.38 -17.16
N GLY A 137 10.72 -19.11 -16.78
CA GLY A 137 9.40 -18.56 -16.49
C GLY A 137 9.26 -18.15 -15.02
N TRP A 138 8.04 -17.76 -14.64
CA TRP A 138 7.71 -17.40 -13.26
C TRP A 138 6.60 -18.30 -12.71
N ALA A 139 6.68 -18.58 -11.41
CA ALA A 139 5.71 -19.37 -10.67
C ALA A 139 5.41 -18.71 -9.31
N VAL A 140 4.31 -19.12 -8.68
CA VAL A 140 3.96 -18.72 -7.32
C VAL A 140 4.10 -19.92 -6.39
N LEU A 141 5.02 -19.83 -5.43
CA LEU A 141 5.12 -20.76 -4.33
C LEU A 141 4.16 -20.34 -3.23
N ILE A 142 3.27 -21.25 -2.85
CA ILE A 142 2.37 -21.09 -1.72
C ILE A 142 2.85 -22.02 -0.61
N THR A 143 3.08 -21.45 0.56
CA THR A 143 3.31 -22.20 1.80
C THR A 143 2.01 -22.21 2.59
N LEU A 144 1.54 -23.39 2.95
CA LEU A 144 0.35 -23.61 3.74
C LEU A 144 0.66 -23.59 5.23
N THR A 145 -0.36 -23.33 6.04
CA THR A 145 -0.31 -23.58 7.48
C THR A 145 -0.15 -25.08 7.75
N PRO A 146 0.29 -25.50 8.95
CA PRO A 146 0.36 -26.92 9.29
C PRO A 146 -0.97 -27.66 9.11
N ALA A 147 -2.09 -27.03 9.48
CA ALA A 147 -3.43 -27.60 9.30
C ALA A 147 -3.79 -27.72 7.81
N GLY A 148 -3.54 -26.65 7.02
CA GLY A 148 -3.75 -26.64 5.58
C GLY A 148 -2.93 -27.70 4.85
N GLY A 149 -1.65 -27.83 5.19
CA GLY A 149 -0.76 -28.84 4.63
C GLY A 149 -1.19 -30.28 4.96
N GLU A 150 -1.72 -30.52 6.16
CA GLU A 150 -2.28 -31.83 6.52
C GLU A 150 -3.56 -32.15 5.74
N ALA A 151 -4.47 -31.18 5.61
CA ALA A 151 -5.69 -31.32 4.82
C ALA A 151 -5.37 -31.61 3.35
N MET A 152 -4.47 -30.82 2.75
CA MET A 152 -3.99 -30.98 1.38
C MET A 152 -3.33 -32.35 1.16
N MET A 153 -2.47 -32.78 2.09
CA MET A 153 -1.79 -34.09 2.03
C MET A 153 -2.77 -35.25 2.09
N ARG A 154 -3.75 -35.18 2.99
CA ARG A 154 -4.80 -36.21 3.10
C ARG A 154 -5.61 -36.29 1.81
N TYR A 155 -6.08 -35.16 1.30
CA TYR A 155 -6.87 -35.11 0.08
C TYR A 155 -6.09 -35.64 -1.13
N THR A 156 -4.90 -35.10 -1.39
CA THR A 156 -4.11 -35.45 -2.58
C THR A 156 -3.60 -36.89 -2.60
N ARG A 157 -3.44 -37.55 -1.44
CA ARG A 157 -3.10 -38.98 -1.37
C ARG A 157 -4.19 -39.88 -1.95
N ASP A 158 -5.45 -39.51 -1.73
CA ASP A 158 -6.60 -40.32 -2.11
C ASP A 158 -7.10 -40.00 -3.53
N HIS A 159 -6.64 -38.90 -4.12
CA HIS A 159 -7.13 -38.34 -5.40
C HIS A 159 -6.00 -38.19 -6.45
N ILE A 160 -5.00 -39.08 -6.42
CA ILE A 160 -3.95 -39.08 -7.44
C ILE A 160 -4.56 -39.39 -8.82
N GLY A 161 -4.28 -38.53 -9.79
CA GLY A 161 -4.84 -38.58 -11.14
C GLY A 161 -6.03 -37.65 -11.36
N ASP A 162 -6.63 -37.12 -10.29
CA ASP A 162 -7.74 -36.17 -10.39
C ASP A 162 -7.24 -34.73 -10.61
N VAL A 163 -8.14 -33.89 -11.11
CA VAL A 163 -7.89 -32.44 -11.25
C VAL A 163 -8.18 -31.76 -9.91
N LEU A 164 -7.27 -30.88 -9.48
CA LEU A 164 -7.48 -29.98 -8.35
C LEU A 164 -7.42 -28.55 -8.86
N ALA A 165 -8.58 -27.94 -9.05
CA ALA A 165 -8.66 -26.60 -9.59
C ALA A 165 -8.31 -25.56 -8.52
N VAL A 166 -7.57 -24.53 -8.92
CA VAL A 166 -7.25 -23.39 -8.09
C VAL A 166 -8.11 -22.22 -8.55
N ARG A 167 -9.00 -21.77 -7.66
CA ARG A 167 -9.85 -20.60 -7.87
C ARG A 167 -9.30 -19.42 -7.08
N VAL A 168 -9.24 -18.26 -7.72
CA VAL A 168 -8.91 -17.00 -7.09
C VAL A 168 -9.97 -15.98 -7.45
N ASP A 169 -10.63 -15.41 -6.44
CA ASP A 169 -11.75 -14.47 -6.59
C ASP A 169 -12.82 -15.01 -7.57
N ASP A 170 -13.27 -16.24 -7.33
CA ASP A 170 -14.23 -17.01 -8.12
C ASP A 170 -13.80 -17.43 -9.53
N GLN A 171 -12.61 -17.03 -9.98
CA GLN A 171 -12.08 -17.41 -11.30
C GLN A 171 -11.11 -18.58 -11.18
N VAL A 172 -11.29 -19.60 -12.02
CA VAL A 172 -10.33 -20.70 -12.14
C VAL A 172 -9.07 -20.17 -12.82
N ILE A 173 -7.94 -20.21 -12.11
CA ILE A 173 -6.64 -19.75 -12.64
C ILE A 173 -5.74 -20.90 -13.09
N ALA A 174 -5.97 -22.10 -12.58
CA ALA A 174 -5.22 -23.30 -12.92
C ALA A 174 -6.04 -24.57 -12.62
N GLU A 175 -5.86 -25.60 -13.44
CA GLU A 175 -6.50 -26.92 -13.28
C GLU A 175 -5.46 -28.06 -13.35
N PRO A 176 -4.47 -28.08 -12.43
CA PRO A 176 -3.45 -29.13 -12.44
C PRO A 176 -4.00 -30.50 -12.07
N VAL A 177 -3.39 -31.53 -12.65
CA VAL A 177 -3.61 -32.93 -12.26
C VAL A 177 -2.73 -33.26 -11.05
N ILE A 178 -3.32 -33.93 -10.05
CA ILE A 178 -2.60 -34.41 -8.86
C ILE A 178 -1.70 -35.58 -9.27
N ASN A 179 -0.39 -35.37 -9.30
CA ASN A 179 0.58 -36.41 -9.66
C ASN A 179 1.17 -37.15 -8.45
N SER A 180 1.07 -36.57 -7.26
CA SER A 180 1.57 -37.13 -6.01
C SER A 180 0.88 -36.46 -4.82
N ALA A 181 1.04 -37.02 -3.63
CA ALA A 181 0.65 -36.36 -2.39
C ALA A 181 1.40 -35.02 -2.25
N ILE A 182 0.66 -33.95 -1.97
CA ILE A 182 1.18 -32.58 -1.79
C ILE A 182 1.02 -32.19 -0.34
N GLY A 183 2.12 -31.76 0.29
CA GLY A 183 2.13 -31.34 1.68
C GLY A 183 1.88 -29.85 1.85
N ALA A 184 2.76 -29.21 2.62
CA ALA A 184 2.64 -27.79 2.97
C ALA A 184 3.08 -26.81 1.88
N GLU A 185 3.65 -27.27 0.77
CA GLU A 185 4.11 -26.40 -0.31
C GLU A 185 3.40 -26.75 -1.61
N VAL A 186 2.85 -25.73 -2.26
CA VAL A 186 2.14 -25.82 -3.53
C VAL A 186 2.75 -24.83 -4.50
N MET A 187 3.07 -25.27 -5.72
CA MET A 187 3.56 -24.39 -6.77
C MET A 187 2.49 -24.21 -7.83
N ILE A 188 2.09 -22.96 -8.08
CA ILE A 188 1.23 -22.60 -9.21
C ILE A 188 2.14 -22.11 -10.33
N SER A 189 2.12 -22.82 -11.44
CA SER A 189 2.88 -22.50 -12.66
C SER A 189 1.92 -22.19 -13.80
N GLY A 190 2.39 -21.41 -14.78
CA GLY A 190 1.66 -21.01 -15.97
C GLY A 190 2.51 -20.07 -16.83
N ASP A 191 1.91 -19.47 -17.86
CA ASP A 191 2.56 -18.46 -18.69
C ASP A 191 2.63 -17.10 -17.96
N PHE A 192 3.26 -17.08 -16.78
CA PHE A 192 3.41 -15.86 -15.99
C PHE A 192 4.73 -15.15 -16.31
N ASP A 193 4.65 -13.82 -16.40
CA ASP A 193 5.81 -12.96 -16.23
C ASP A 193 6.02 -12.61 -14.74
N GLU A 194 7.13 -11.93 -14.45
CA GLU A 194 7.47 -11.50 -13.09
C GLU A 194 6.39 -10.65 -12.43
N SER A 195 5.80 -9.73 -13.19
CA SER A 195 4.80 -8.80 -12.68
C SER A 195 3.53 -9.56 -12.28
N ARG A 196 3.07 -10.45 -13.17
CA ARG A 196 1.87 -11.25 -12.95
C ARG A 196 2.05 -12.23 -11.80
N ALA A 197 3.22 -12.86 -11.68
CA ALA A 197 3.52 -13.74 -10.57
C ALA A 197 3.55 -12.98 -9.23
N ARG A 198 4.14 -11.77 -9.18
CA ARG A 198 4.14 -10.93 -7.98
C ARG A 198 2.74 -10.46 -7.59
N GLU A 199 1.94 -10.04 -8.56
CA GLU A 199 0.53 -9.66 -8.34
C GLU A 199 -0.27 -10.83 -7.77
N LEU A 200 -0.14 -12.03 -8.36
CA LEU A 200 -0.80 -13.23 -7.88
C LEU A 200 -0.31 -13.61 -6.47
N ALA A 201 1.00 -13.55 -6.21
CA ALA A 201 1.56 -13.84 -4.89
C ALA A 201 1.05 -12.86 -3.82
N ALA A 202 0.99 -11.55 -4.11
CA ALA A 202 0.43 -10.57 -3.18
C ALA A 202 -1.08 -10.82 -2.96
N ARG A 203 -1.81 -11.19 -4.00
CA ARG A 203 -3.24 -11.51 -3.90
C ARG A 203 -3.51 -12.69 -2.96
N ILE A 204 -2.71 -13.76 -3.10
CA ILE A 204 -2.85 -15.00 -2.34
C ILE A 204 -2.26 -14.88 -0.93
N GLY A 205 -1.09 -14.26 -0.80
CA GLY A 205 -0.24 -14.37 0.39
C GLY A 205 -0.66 -13.49 1.58
N PHE A 206 -1.46 -12.44 1.35
CA PHE A 206 -1.96 -11.57 2.42
C PHE A 206 -3.38 -11.94 2.87
N GLY A 207 -3.91 -13.09 2.42
CA GLY A 207 -5.25 -13.54 2.77
C GLY A 207 -6.35 -12.79 2.02
N ALA A 208 -7.60 -13.18 2.27
CA ALA A 208 -8.77 -12.56 1.64
C ALA A 208 -9.23 -11.34 2.43
N LEU A 209 -9.68 -10.30 1.73
CA LEU A 209 -10.44 -9.21 2.37
C LEU A 209 -11.74 -9.75 2.95
N PRO A 210 -12.16 -9.27 4.13
CA PRO A 210 -13.39 -9.73 4.79
C PRO A 210 -14.66 -9.40 3.98
N PHE A 211 -14.60 -8.36 3.14
CA PHE A 211 -15.67 -7.97 2.23
C PHE A 211 -15.11 -7.22 1.02
N ASP A 212 -15.97 -7.04 0.02
CA ASP A 212 -15.70 -6.20 -1.14
C ASP A 212 -15.65 -4.72 -0.75
N PHE A 213 -14.86 -3.94 -1.48
CA PHE A 213 -14.85 -2.49 -1.38
C PHE A 213 -15.18 -1.83 -2.71
N VAL A 214 -15.79 -0.66 -2.63
CA VAL A 214 -15.89 0.30 -3.73
C VAL A 214 -15.13 1.57 -3.38
N ILE A 215 -14.49 2.17 -4.37
CA ILE A 215 -13.83 3.46 -4.23
C ILE A 215 -14.88 4.54 -4.47
N VAL A 216 -15.16 5.35 -3.45
CA VAL A 216 -16.20 6.38 -3.51
C VAL A 216 -15.66 7.78 -3.76
N SER A 217 -14.39 8.02 -3.45
CA SER A 217 -13.69 9.24 -3.82
C SER A 217 -12.19 9.02 -4.02
N SER A 218 -11.61 9.83 -4.89
CA SER A 218 -10.17 9.94 -5.13
C SER A 218 -9.83 11.42 -5.28
N GLU A 219 -9.10 11.99 -4.33
CA GLU A 219 -8.84 13.43 -4.25
C GLU A 219 -7.36 13.69 -3.97
N VAL A 220 -6.76 14.66 -4.65
CA VAL A 220 -5.38 15.09 -4.35
C VAL A 220 -5.43 16.08 -3.19
N GLU A 221 -4.74 15.75 -2.10
CA GLU A 221 -4.62 16.55 -0.91
C GLU A 221 -3.19 17.07 -0.73
N GLU A 222 -3.07 18.31 -0.28
CA GLU A 222 -1.80 18.86 0.19
C GLU A 222 -1.67 18.60 1.69
N ILE A 223 -0.83 17.65 2.09
CA ILE A 223 -0.54 17.46 3.50
C ILE A 223 0.49 18.51 3.90
N ALA A 224 0.01 19.58 4.53
CA ALA A 224 0.87 20.60 5.12
C ALA A 224 1.77 19.91 6.16
N GLY A 225 3.09 19.99 5.98
CA GLY A 225 4.04 19.47 6.95
C GLY A 225 3.72 20.01 8.34
N GLN A 226 3.32 19.12 9.25
CA GLN A 226 3.04 19.49 10.64
C GLN A 226 4.33 20.05 11.23
N ARG A 227 4.25 21.28 11.74
CA ARG A 227 5.35 22.01 12.38
C ARG A 227 5.65 21.46 13.76
#